data_AF-A0A415BJV2-F1
#
_entry.id   AF-A0A415BJV2-F1
#
_cell.length_a   1.000
_cell.length_b   1.000
_cell.length_c   1.000
_cell.angle_alpha   90.00
_cell.angle_beta   90.00
_cell.angle_gamma   90.00
#
_symmetry.space_group_name_H-M   'P 1'
#
loop_
_entity.id
_entity.type
_entity.pdbx_description
1 polymer ?
#
loop_
_entity_poly.entity_id
_entity_poly.type
_entity_poly.pdbx_seq_one_letter_code
_entity_poly.pdbx_strand_id
1 'polypeptide(L)'
;MMRQTRRRLTVTPDLPGDALILRDPFRPLLAACAAAAAVAPDIKVLKGRVVSGDQFVSPAEQKERILATFGDLCCEMEGCTIAQAAYLNGVPLVVVRAISDKPCAEGRVVDYNTFEKKAACDCARIAARMVKL
;
A
#
# COMPACT_ATOMS: atom_id res chain seq x y z
N MET A 1 -18.29 -23.35 20.11
CA MET A 1 -16.93 -23.71 19.66
C MET A 1 -16.95 -23.86 18.15
N MET A 2 -16.79 -22.76 17.41
CA MET A 2 -16.92 -22.71 15.95
C MET A 2 -15.66 -22.10 15.34
N ARG A 3 -15.19 -22.77 14.28
CA ARG A 3 -13.85 -22.70 13.68
C ARG A 3 -13.51 -21.29 13.20
N GLN A 4 -12.37 -20.77 13.66
CA GLN A 4 -11.64 -19.70 12.98
C GLN A 4 -11.31 -20.16 11.56
N THR A 5 -12.12 -19.75 10.58
CA THR A 5 -11.72 -19.78 9.18
C THR A 5 -10.55 -18.83 9.03
N ARG A 6 -9.33 -19.38 8.97
CA ARG A 6 -8.14 -18.67 8.53
C ARG A 6 -8.43 -18.11 7.13
N ARG A 7 -8.84 -16.84 7.04
CA ARG A 7 -8.96 -16.12 5.77
C ARG A 7 -7.55 -15.99 5.22
N ARG A 8 -7.17 -16.91 4.34
CA ARG A 8 -5.98 -16.84 3.51
C ARG A 8 -6.23 -15.70 2.53
N LEU A 9 -5.62 -14.54 2.75
CA LEU A 9 -5.72 -13.40 1.86
C LEU A 9 -4.52 -13.44 0.91
N THR A 10 -4.78 -13.78 -0.35
CA THR A 10 -3.82 -13.72 -1.43
C THR A 10 -3.57 -12.24 -1.77
N VAL A 11 -2.31 -11.81 -1.77
CA VAL A 11 -1.93 -10.54 -2.40
C VAL A 11 -1.83 -10.82 -3.89
N THR A 12 -2.96 -10.78 -4.58
CA THR A 12 -3.01 -10.68 -6.03
C THR A 12 -3.55 -9.30 -6.38
N PRO A 13 -2.86 -8.54 -7.23
CA PRO A 13 -3.55 -7.46 -7.92
C PRO A 13 -4.69 -8.12 -8.72
N ASP A 14 -5.92 -7.62 -8.62
CA ASP A 14 -6.96 -7.98 -9.60
C ASP A 14 -6.50 -7.35 -10.91
N LEU A 15 -5.69 -8.09 -11.65
CA LEU A 15 -5.42 -7.82 -13.04
C LEU A 15 -6.32 -8.78 -13.82
N PRO A 16 -7.14 -8.28 -14.75
CA PRO A 16 -8.01 -9.14 -15.54
C PRO A 16 -7.14 -10.09 -16.36
N GLY A 17 -7.39 -11.40 -16.23
CA GLY A 17 -6.83 -12.45 -17.07
C GLY A 17 -5.30 -12.53 -17.11
N ASP A 18 -4.73 -13.58 -16.51
CA ASP A 18 -3.41 -14.10 -16.89
C ASP A 18 -2.16 -13.25 -16.57
N ALA A 19 -2.23 -12.31 -15.62
CA ALA A 19 -1.03 -11.64 -15.09
C ALA A 19 -0.28 -12.55 -14.11
N LEU A 20 0.43 -13.49 -14.72
CA LEU A 20 1.32 -14.50 -14.17
C LEU A 20 2.44 -13.89 -13.31
N ILE A 21 2.47 -14.30 -12.04
CA ILE A 21 3.67 -14.67 -11.26
C ILE A 21 4.85 -13.68 -11.35
N LEU A 22 4.93 -12.74 -10.41
CA LEU A 22 6.23 -12.32 -9.90
C LEU A 22 6.92 -13.58 -9.37
N ARG A 23 8.17 -13.84 -9.77
CA ARG A 23 9.00 -14.86 -9.12
C ARG A 23 9.16 -14.42 -7.66
N ASP A 24 8.41 -15.08 -6.79
CA ASP A 24 8.31 -14.84 -5.34
C ASP A 24 7.87 -13.40 -4.93
N PRO A 25 6.58 -13.03 -5.14
CA PRO A 25 6.05 -11.72 -4.74
C PRO A 25 6.13 -11.49 -3.22
N PHE A 26 6.34 -12.57 -2.46
CA PHE A 26 6.38 -12.52 -1.02
C PHE A 26 7.70 -11.95 -0.50
N ARG A 27 8.82 -12.09 -1.20
CA ARG A 27 10.12 -11.67 -0.66
C ARG A 27 10.22 -10.14 -0.44
N PRO A 28 9.91 -9.27 -1.42
CA PRO A 28 9.90 -7.82 -1.19
C PRO A 28 8.89 -7.40 -0.12
N LEU A 29 7.71 -8.03 -0.10
CA LEU A 29 6.66 -7.75 0.88
C LEU A 29 7.06 -8.13 2.31
N LEU A 30 7.67 -9.30 2.50
CA LEU A 30 8.16 -9.77 3.80
C LEU A 30 9.32 -8.89 4.28
N ALA A 31 10.24 -8.52 3.40
CA ALA A 31 11.32 -7.58 3.70
C ALA A 31 10.77 -6.21 4.15
N ALA A 32 9.77 -5.67 3.45
CA ALA A 32 9.11 -4.43 3.85
C ALA A 32 8.43 -4.54 5.22
N CYS A 33 7.73 -5.64 5.49
CA CYS A 33 7.08 -5.86 6.78
C CYS A 33 8.10 -5.98 7.92
N ALA A 34 9.19 -6.72 7.71
CA ALA A 34 10.27 -6.86 8.70
C ALA A 34 10.99 -5.53 8.94
N ALA A 35 11.26 -4.77 7.87
CA ALA A 35 11.84 -3.45 7.95
C ALA A 35 10.95 -2.49 8.75
N ALA A 36 9.65 -2.45 8.45
CA ALA A 36 8.67 -1.63 9.17
C ALA A 36 8.58 -2.00 10.65
N ALA A 37 8.50 -3.29 10.98
CA ALA A 37 8.49 -3.74 12.37
C ALA A 37 9.75 -3.31 13.15
N ALA A 38 10.90 -3.22 12.47
CA ALA A 38 12.17 -2.85 13.11
C ALA A 38 12.34 -1.34 13.31
N VAL A 39 11.90 -0.50 12.36
CA VAL A 39 12.17 0.95 12.38
C VAL A 39 10.95 1.80 12.73
N ALA A 40 9.77 1.20 12.71
CA ALA A 40 8.50 1.84 13.00
C ALA A 40 7.57 0.90 13.80
N PRO A 41 8.00 0.39 14.98
CA PRO A 41 7.27 -0.62 15.74
C PRO A 41 5.87 -0.15 16.20
N ASP A 42 5.70 1.16 16.39
CA ASP A 42 4.43 1.75 16.81
C ASP A 42 3.45 1.98 15.65
N ILE A 43 3.88 1.73 14.40
CA ILE A 43 3.03 1.89 13.21
C ILE A 43 2.40 0.55 12.85
N LYS A 44 1.06 0.53 12.82
CA LYS A 44 0.32 -0.64 12.34
C LYS A 44 0.57 -0.84 10.84
N VAL A 45 1.25 -1.94 10.51
CA VAL A 45 1.47 -2.35 9.12
C VAL A 45 0.25 -3.10 8.60
N LEU A 46 -0.28 -2.65 7.46
CA LEU A 46 -1.38 -3.29 6.75
C LEU A 46 -0.88 -3.76 5.37
N LYS A 47 -1.42 -4.88 4.90
CA LYS A 47 -1.14 -5.45 3.59
C LYS A 47 -2.43 -5.43 2.79
N GLY A 48 -2.42 -4.83 1.61
CA GLY A 48 -3.60 -4.68 0.79
C GLY A 48 -3.30 -4.03 -0.55
N ARG A 49 -4.36 -3.78 -1.30
CA ARG A 49 -4.31 -3.12 -2.60
C ARG A 49 -4.11 -1.63 -2.41
N VAL A 50 -3.16 -1.08 -3.18
CA VAL A 50 -2.98 0.36 -3.37
C VAL A 50 -3.50 0.67 -4.76
N VAL A 51 -4.31 1.72 -4.90
CA VAL A 51 -4.80 2.20 -6.20
C VAL A 51 -4.12 3.50 -6.58
N SER A 52 -3.84 3.69 -7.86
CA SER A 52 -3.20 4.89 -8.36
C SER A 52 -4.07 5.63 -9.37
N GLY A 53 -4.04 6.95 -9.33
CA GLY A 53 -4.62 7.83 -10.34
C GLY A 53 -4.05 9.23 -10.24
N ASP A 54 -4.14 10.02 -11.31
CA ASP A 54 -3.47 11.33 -11.40
C ASP A 54 -4.30 12.46 -10.76
N GLN A 55 -4.91 12.18 -9.61
CA GLN A 55 -5.77 13.10 -8.88
C GLN A 55 -5.53 12.98 -7.38
N PHE A 56 -5.45 14.13 -6.70
CA PHE A 56 -5.52 14.17 -5.25
C PHE A 56 -6.98 13.95 -4.80
N VAL A 57 -7.27 12.76 -4.29
CA VAL A 57 -8.64 12.35 -3.92
C VAL A 57 -9.06 13.07 -2.64
N SER A 58 -10.04 13.96 -2.75
CA SER A 58 -10.58 14.72 -1.61
C SER A 58 -12.09 14.55 -1.41
N PRO A 59 -12.96 14.61 -2.44
CA PRO A 59 -14.41 14.47 -2.26
C PRO A 59 -14.84 13.06 -1.83
N ALA A 60 -15.88 12.98 -0.98
CA ALA A 60 -16.41 11.71 -0.47
C ALA A 60 -16.89 10.79 -1.60
N GLU A 61 -17.57 11.35 -2.61
CA GLU A 61 -18.06 10.61 -3.77
C GLU A 61 -16.93 9.95 -4.56
N GLN A 62 -15.79 10.64 -4.75
CA GLN A 62 -14.64 10.06 -5.44
C GLN A 62 -14.08 8.87 -4.67
N LYS A 63 -13.93 9.02 -3.35
CA LYS A 63 -13.50 7.94 -2.45
C LYS A 63 -14.46 6.75 -2.48
N GLU A 64 -15.76 6.99 -2.41
CA GLU A 64 -16.79 5.94 -2.46
C GLU A 64 -16.76 5.19 -3.79
N ARG A 65 -16.62 5.90 -4.91
CA ARG A 65 -16.47 5.28 -6.23
C ARG A 65 -15.22 4.40 -6.30
N ILE A 66 -14.09 4.87 -5.80
CA ILE A 66 -12.83 4.12 -5.76
C ILE A 66 -12.99 2.84 -4.92
N LEU A 67 -13.51 2.97 -3.70
CA LEU A 67 -13.77 1.85 -2.80
C LEU A 67 -14.73 0.81 -3.38
N ALA A 68 -15.84 1.27 -3.98
CA ALA A 68 -16.83 0.40 -4.60
C ALA A 68 -16.27 -0.35 -5.82
N THR A 69 -15.34 0.26 -6.56
CA THR A 69 -14.75 -0.33 -7.76
C THR A 69 -13.62 -1.31 -7.43
N PHE A 70 -12.75 -0.97 -6.48
CA PHE A 70 -11.48 -1.67 -6.29
C PHE A 70 -11.31 -2.36 -4.94
N GLY A 71 -12.14 -2.07 -3.93
CA GLY A 71 -12.04 -2.64 -2.58
C GLY A 71 -10.68 -2.38 -1.92
N ASP A 72 -10.12 -1.20 -2.14
CA ASP A 72 -8.73 -0.83 -1.87
C ASP A 72 -8.45 -0.41 -0.42
N LEU A 73 -7.16 -0.42 -0.06
CA LEU A 73 -6.68 -0.03 1.27
C LEU A 73 -6.33 1.46 1.33
N CYS A 74 -5.74 1.98 0.26
CA CYS A 74 -5.43 3.39 0.07
C CYS A 74 -5.25 3.75 -1.41
N CYS A 75 -5.35 5.05 -1.70
CA CYS A 75 -5.12 5.64 -3.01
C CYS A 75 -3.90 6.58 -3.01
N GLU A 76 -3.22 6.70 -4.14
CA GLU A 76 -2.06 7.57 -4.39
C GLU A 76 -1.92 7.83 -5.90
N MET A 77 -0.79 8.35 -6.39
CA MET A 77 -0.69 8.85 -7.77
C MET A 77 0.39 8.18 -8.64
N GLU A 78 1.30 7.37 -8.10
CA GLU A 78 2.49 6.91 -8.83
C GLU A 78 2.71 5.39 -8.85
N GLY A 79 2.16 4.66 -7.88
CA GLY A 79 2.52 3.30 -7.53
C GLY A 79 2.29 2.29 -8.66
N CYS A 80 1.13 2.36 -9.32
CA CYS A 80 0.79 1.49 -10.45
C CYS A 80 1.70 1.71 -11.64
N THR A 81 2.08 2.95 -11.96
CA THR A 81 2.97 3.25 -13.09
C THR A 81 4.36 2.66 -12.85
N ILE A 82 4.88 2.81 -11.63
CA ILE A 82 6.16 2.20 -11.22
C ILE A 82 6.04 0.67 -11.22
N ALA A 83 4.94 0.12 -10.71
CA ALA A 83 4.67 -1.31 -10.69
C ALA A 83 4.58 -1.92 -12.09
N GLN A 84 3.95 -1.20 -13.03
CA GLN A 84 3.87 -1.61 -14.43
C GLN A 84 5.25 -1.66 -15.06
N ALA A 85 6.08 -0.62 -14.87
CA ALA A 85 7.45 -0.62 -15.37
C ALA A 85 8.29 -1.77 -14.78
N ALA A 86 8.22 -1.99 -13.46
CA ALA A 86 8.93 -3.08 -12.80
C ALA A 86 8.47 -4.46 -13.30
N TYR A 87 7.15 -4.65 -13.46
CA TYR A 87 6.56 -5.88 -13.99
C TYR A 87 7.06 -6.19 -15.40
N LEU A 88 7.01 -5.21 -16.31
CA LEU A 88 7.47 -5.37 -17.69
C LEU A 88 8.97 -5.72 -17.78
N ASN A 89 9.76 -5.34 -16.77
CA ASN A 89 11.19 -5.61 -16.71
C ASN A 89 11.56 -6.81 -15.82
N GLY A 90 10.57 -7.54 -15.28
CA GLY A 90 10.82 -8.68 -14.38
C GLY A 90 11.51 -8.30 -13.06
N VAL A 91 11.41 -7.04 -12.64
CA VAL A 91 12.02 -6.53 -11.41
C VAL A 91 11.05 -6.73 -10.24
N PRO A 92 11.46 -7.43 -9.16
CA PRO A 92 10.64 -7.54 -7.96
C PRO A 92 10.39 -6.17 -7.32
N LEU A 93 9.13 -5.87 -7.01
CA LEU A 93 8.73 -4.58 -6.44
C LEU A 93 7.78 -4.79 -5.25
N VAL A 94 7.87 -3.88 -4.27
CA VAL A 94 6.82 -3.63 -3.29
C VAL A 94 6.59 -2.13 -3.18
N VAL A 95 5.33 -1.72 -3.11
CA VAL A 95 4.94 -0.32 -2.84
C VAL A 95 4.65 -0.19 -1.35
N VAL A 96 5.34 0.73 -0.68
CA VAL A 96 5.12 1.04 0.73
C VAL A 96 4.56 2.46 0.83
N ARG A 97 3.42 2.60 1.50
CA ARG A 97 2.77 3.90 1.76
C ARG A 97 2.50 4.05 3.25
N ALA A 98 3.08 5.07 3.86
CA ALA A 98 2.63 5.61 5.13
C ALA A 98 1.51 6.61 4.84
N ILE A 99 0.40 6.49 5.57
CA ILE A 99 -0.80 7.30 5.32
C ILE A 99 -0.57 8.72 5.86
N SER A 100 -0.54 9.70 4.96
CA SER A 100 -0.39 11.14 5.25
C SER A 100 -1.69 11.83 5.61
N ASP A 101 -2.82 11.30 5.16
CA ASP A 101 -4.12 11.95 5.29
C ASP A 101 -5.26 10.93 5.18
N LYS A 102 -6.45 11.35 5.60
CA LYS A 102 -7.67 10.56 5.45
C LYS A 102 -8.78 11.44 4.89
N PRO A 103 -9.02 11.40 3.57
CA PRO A 103 -10.07 12.20 2.97
C PRO A 103 -11.45 11.79 3.54
N CYS A 104 -12.25 12.79 3.87
CA CYS A 104 -13.61 12.67 4.37
C CYS A 104 -13.79 11.81 5.64
N ALA A 105 -12.82 11.80 6.56
CA ALA A 105 -13.03 11.23 7.88
C ALA A 105 -13.80 12.22 8.77
N GLU A 106 -15.07 11.94 9.06
CA GLU A 106 -15.88 12.69 10.02
C GLU A 106 -15.13 12.84 11.36
N GLY A 107 -14.88 14.08 11.77
CA GLY A 107 -14.28 14.41 13.08
C GLY A 107 -12.78 14.14 13.24
N ARG A 108 -12.07 13.62 12.23
CA ARG A 108 -10.60 13.48 12.23
C ARG A 108 -10.02 13.76 10.86
N VAL A 109 -9.93 15.04 10.51
CA VAL A 109 -9.10 15.48 9.39
C VAL A 109 -7.65 15.25 9.79
N VAL A 110 -7.07 14.14 9.34
CA VAL A 110 -5.62 13.99 9.28
C VAL A 110 -5.20 14.87 8.12
N ASP A 111 -4.75 16.08 8.42
CA ASP A 111 -4.36 17.06 7.42
C ASP A 111 -3.02 16.68 6.78
N TYR A 112 -3.00 16.61 5.45
CA TYR A 112 -1.84 16.24 4.66
C TYR A 112 -0.61 17.07 5.06
N ASN A 113 -0.75 18.40 5.16
CA ASN A 113 0.37 19.30 5.48
C ASN A 113 0.99 19.04 6.86
N THR A 114 0.19 18.48 7.78
CA THR A 114 0.62 18.18 9.14
C THR A 114 1.42 16.88 9.21
N PHE A 115 1.08 15.89 8.38
CA PHE A 115 1.62 14.52 8.50
C PHE A 115 2.51 14.08 7.34
N GLU A 116 2.54 14.81 6.21
CA GLU A 116 3.33 14.45 5.02
C GLU A 116 4.81 14.20 5.35
N LYS A 117 5.43 15.08 6.12
CA LYS A 117 6.86 14.96 6.49
C LYS A 117 7.11 13.71 7.31
N LYS A 118 6.21 13.40 8.23
CA LYS A 118 6.32 12.19 9.06
C LYS A 118 6.12 10.94 8.20
N ALA A 119 5.09 10.91 7.36
CA ALA A 119 4.82 9.80 6.46
C ALA A 119 5.99 9.54 5.50
N ALA A 120 6.55 10.59 4.89
CA ALA A 120 7.73 10.51 4.04
C ALA A 120 8.95 9.98 4.80
N CYS A 121 9.22 10.48 6.01
CA CYS A 121 10.32 9.99 6.84
C CYS A 121 10.17 8.51 7.21
N ASP A 122 8.96 8.09 7.56
CA ASP A 122 8.67 6.69 7.92
C ASP A 122 8.87 5.76 6.71
N CYS A 123 8.37 6.13 5.53
CA CYS A 123 8.63 5.40 4.28
C CYS A 123 10.14 5.31 3.96
N ALA A 124 10.87 6.42 4.06
CA ALA A 124 12.29 6.46 3.77
C ALA A 124 13.10 5.56 4.72
N ARG A 125 12.77 5.55 6.01
CA ARG A 125 13.39 4.64 7.00
C ARG A 125 13.15 3.18 6.68
N ILE A 126 11.92 2.82 6.29
CA ILE A 126 11.56 1.46 5.90
C ILE A 126 12.36 1.03 4.67
N ALA A 127 12.36 1.85 3.62
CA ALA A 127 13.11 1.57 2.39
C ALA A 127 14.61 1.42 2.66
N ALA A 128 15.21 2.34 3.43
CA ALA A 128 16.62 2.28 3.81
C ALA A 128 16.95 1.03 4.65
N ARG A 129 16.03 0.55 5.48
CA ARG A 129 16.20 -0.70 6.23
C ARG A 129 16.12 -1.93 5.33
N MET A 130 15.23 -1.94 4.34
CA MET A 130 15.08 -3.06 3.40
C MET A 130 16.37 -3.33 2.61
N VAL A 131 17.13 -2.29 2.25
CA VAL A 131 18.42 -2.44 1.54
C VAL A 131 19.48 -3.18 2.39
N LYS A 132 19.30 -3.24 3.71
CA LYS A 132 20.22 -3.88 4.66
C LYS A 132 19.74 -5.27 5.11
N LEU A 133 18.72 -5.85 4.47
CA LEU A 133 18.19 -7.19 4.74
C LEU A 133 18.64 -8.16 3.65
#